data_AF-A0A9N8DNK9-F1
#
_entry.id   AF-A0A9N8DNK9-F1
#
_cell.length_a   1.000
_cell.length_b   1.000
_cell.length_c   1.000
_cell.angle_alpha   90.00
_cell.angle_beta   90.00
_cell.angle_gamma   90.00
#
_symmetry.space_group_name_H-M   'P 1'
#
loop_
_entity.id
_entity.type
_entity.pdbx_description
1 polymer ?
#
loop_
_entity_poly.entity_id
_entity_poly.type
_entity_poly.pdbx_seq_one_letter_code
_entity_poly.pdbx_strand_id
1 'polypeptide(L)'
;MKLLQQRHTSVAKCCFLLSFIATRITGFLIGYSSLLGNQRSSQPSRRQPRFSKDALFRDDDDGTSPRIDPFLALAMEESLVKIQILMATTTETANPKSYYGLSSWKKLWKDCCELVQVDQSTVPNAGLGLLANTNLEEGTVVSFYPVHGIGMDHTSTGGTTAAIASTNDVDQDFFDTQQDQDGRNYRQCLLRPLTGYSTTIRGKEKLFIDVNPHRSVHPGWTSHCVNDGATILPQPQGYQEEQVLTYYEQSLQKQNCVQIPFGPVPLMATVTTRAVDAGEELFTCYGAAYWLPVVGDPNHVPKLLASPGILKSIDHSACLTRESIQKVSARYDKEWAGIEESFLAAF
;
A
#
# COMPACT_ATOMS: atom_id res chain seq x y z
N MET A 1 -48.91 2.53 -15.18
CA MET A 1 -48.86 1.21 -14.53
C MET A 1 -47.53 0.45 -14.66
N LYS A 2 -46.74 0.59 -15.74
CA LYS A 2 -45.44 -0.13 -15.87
C LYS A 2 -44.29 0.33 -14.94
N LEU A 3 -44.37 1.52 -14.35
CA LEU A 3 -43.33 2.05 -13.43
C LEU A 3 -43.46 1.57 -11.97
N LEU A 4 -44.63 1.06 -11.56
CA LEU A 4 -44.84 0.51 -10.21
C LEU A 4 -44.34 -0.94 -10.10
N GLN A 5 -44.33 -1.69 -11.19
CA GLN A 5 -43.91 -3.10 -11.22
C GLN A 5 -42.37 -3.26 -11.14
N GLN A 6 -41.60 -2.22 -11.48
CA GLN A 6 -40.14 -2.21 -11.40
C GLN A 6 -39.61 -1.90 -9.99
N ARG A 7 -40.40 -1.24 -9.12
CA ARG A 7 -40.00 -0.97 -7.72
C ARG A 7 -40.18 -2.19 -6.81
N HIS A 8 -41.18 -3.04 -7.08
CA HIS A 8 -41.39 -4.25 -6.28
C HIS A 8 -40.33 -5.34 -6.50
N THR A 9 -39.69 -5.40 -7.67
CA THR A 9 -38.62 -6.38 -7.94
C THR A 9 -37.28 -6.00 -7.31
N SER A 10 -37.01 -4.72 -7.06
CA SER A 10 -35.79 -4.25 -6.39
C SER A 10 -35.85 -4.50 -4.87
N VAL A 11 -37.00 -4.26 -4.23
CA VAL A 11 -37.20 -4.54 -2.80
C VAL A 11 -37.17 -6.04 -2.52
N ALA A 12 -37.75 -6.86 -3.40
CA ALA A 12 -37.70 -8.32 -3.27
C ALA A 12 -36.27 -8.88 -3.36
N LYS A 13 -35.40 -8.32 -4.22
CA LYS A 13 -33.98 -8.69 -4.31
C LYS A 13 -33.18 -8.28 -3.07
N CYS A 14 -33.51 -7.12 -2.49
CA CYS A 14 -32.86 -6.63 -1.26
C CYS A 14 -33.23 -7.50 -0.04
N CYS A 15 -34.51 -7.89 0.09
CA CYS A 15 -34.96 -8.80 1.14
C CYS A 15 -34.40 -10.22 0.99
N PHE A 16 -34.21 -10.70 -0.26
CA PHE A 16 -33.60 -12.02 -0.51
C PHE A 16 -32.12 -12.04 -0.11
N LEU A 17 -31.39 -10.95 -0.39
CA LEU A 17 -29.97 -10.83 -0.03
C LEU A 17 -29.78 -10.78 1.50
N LEU A 18 -30.65 -10.04 2.21
CA LEU A 18 -30.62 -9.96 3.67
C LEU A 18 -30.98 -11.29 4.34
N SER A 19 -31.98 -12.03 3.83
CA SER A 19 -32.30 -13.38 4.32
C SER A 19 -31.19 -14.39 4.01
N PHE A 20 -30.50 -14.27 2.87
CA PHE A 20 -29.38 -15.14 2.53
C PHE A 20 -28.17 -14.92 3.45
N ILE A 21 -27.87 -13.66 3.80
CA ILE A 21 -26.81 -13.30 4.75
C ILE A 21 -27.17 -13.78 6.17
N ALA A 22 -28.41 -13.59 6.63
CA ALA A 22 -28.85 -14.07 7.95
C ALA A 22 -28.82 -15.61 8.06
N THR A 23 -29.15 -16.33 6.99
CA THR A 23 -29.11 -17.80 6.97
C THR A 23 -27.67 -18.33 7.00
N ARG A 24 -26.72 -17.63 6.36
CA ARG A 24 -25.28 -17.98 6.40
C ARG A 24 -24.67 -17.73 7.78
N ILE A 25 -25.01 -16.64 8.44
CA ILE A 25 -24.52 -16.32 9.80
C ILE A 25 -25.06 -17.33 10.83
N THR A 26 -26.33 -17.71 10.70
CA THR A 26 -26.95 -18.69 11.62
C THR A 26 -26.45 -20.12 11.36
N GLY A 27 -26.20 -20.50 10.10
CA GLY A 27 -25.58 -21.78 9.75
C GLY A 27 -24.13 -21.92 10.22
N PHE A 28 -23.40 -20.81 10.31
CA PHE A 28 -22.02 -20.77 10.80
C PHE A 28 -21.92 -20.99 12.32
N LEU A 29 -22.95 -20.58 13.08
CA LEU A 29 -22.98 -20.75 14.54
C LEU A 29 -23.50 -22.13 15.00
N ILE A 30 -24.22 -22.86 14.15
CA ILE A 30 -24.79 -24.18 14.49
C ILE A 30 -23.86 -25.33 14.04
N GLY A 31 -22.98 -25.10 13.07
CA GLY A 31 -22.14 -26.14 12.46
C GLY A 31 -20.91 -26.63 13.26
N TYR A 32 -20.59 -26.03 14.41
CA TYR A 32 -19.35 -26.35 15.15
C TYR A 32 -19.50 -27.32 16.34
N SER A 33 -20.70 -27.83 16.62
CA SER A 33 -20.93 -28.75 17.74
C SER A 33 -21.07 -30.23 17.35
N SER A 34 -20.87 -30.60 16.08
CA SER A 34 -21.03 -31.99 15.66
C SER A 34 -20.10 -32.36 14.51
N LEU A 35 -18.86 -32.76 14.83
CA LEU A 35 -18.01 -33.72 14.10
C LEU A 35 -16.59 -33.74 14.71
N LEU A 36 -16.45 -34.29 15.91
CA LEU A 36 -15.17 -34.77 16.42
C LEU A 36 -15.01 -36.24 16.05
N GLY A 37 -14.29 -36.48 14.96
CA GLY A 37 -13.84 -37.80 14.52
C GLY A 37 -12.39 -37.71 14.05
N ASN A 38 -11.49 -38.23 14.89
CA ASN A 38 -10.05 -38.43 14.69
C ASN A 38 -9.53 -38.43 13.24
N GLN A 39 -8.74 -37.41 12.87
CA GLN A 39 -7.46 -37.58 12.17
C GLN A 39 -6.55 -36.36 12.43
N ARG A 40 -5.43 -36.58 13.13
CA ARG A 40 -4.36 -35.58 13.30
C ARG A 40 -3.57 -35.49 11.99
N SER A 41 -3.86 -34.48 11.19
CA SER A 41 -2.89 -33.90 10.26
C SER A 41 -2.61 -32.47 10.73
N SER A 42 -1.33 -32.11 10.81
CA SER A 42 -0.86 -30.80 11.24
C SER A 42 -1.21 -29.76 10.18
N GLN A 43 -2.41 -29.19 10.24
CA GLN A 43 -2.72 -27.96 9.52
C GLN A 43 -2.08 -26.77 10.25
N PRO A 44 -1.48 -25.81 9.52
CA PRO A 44 -1.03 -24.56 10.12
C PRO A 44 -2.25 -23.82 10.69
N SER A 45 -2.17 -23.44 11.96
CA SER A 45 -3.24 -22.70 12.63
C SER A 45 -3.49 -21.38 11.89
N ARG A 46 -4.73 -21.12 11.47
CA ARG A 46 -5.19 -19.78 11.11
C ARG A 46 -5.01 -18.88 12.34
N ARG A 47 -3.88 -18.17 12.43
CA ARG A 47 -3.68 -17.12 13.44
C ARG A 47 -4.40 -15.87 12.94
N GLN A 48 -5.22 -15.28 13.80
CA GLN A 48 -5.78 -13.97 13.52
C GLN A 48 -4.66 -12.92 13.61
N PRO A 49 -4.64 -11.92 12.71
CA PRO A 49 -3.70 -10.82 12.80
C PRO A 49 -3.82 -10.15 14.18
N ARG A 50 -2.67 -9.77 14.72
CA ARG A 50 -2.58 -9.08 16.00
C ARG A 50 -2.46 -7.61 15.68
N PHE A 51 -3.48 -6.85 16.01
CA PHE A 51 -3.24 -5.48 16.44
C PHE A 51 -2.47 -5.55 17.76
N SER A 52 -1.59 -4.58 18.02
CA SER A 52 -1.15 -4.33 19.39
C SER A 52 -2.41 -4.21 20.27
N LYS A 53 -2.71 -5.25 21.04
CA LYS A 53 -3.95 -5.35 21.83
C LYS A 53 -4.04 -4.20 22.83
N ASP A 54 -2.89 -3.65 23.20
CA ASP A 54 -2.75 -2.51 24.09
C ASP A 54 -3.10 -1.17 23.40
N ALA A 55 -3.04 -1.09 22.07
CA ALA A 55 -3.34 0.15 21.33
C ALA A 55 -4.83 0.30 20.95
N LEU A 56 -5.54 -0.81 20.72
CA LEU A 56 -6.93 -0.77 20.24
C LEU A 56 -7.98 -0.68 21.36
N PHE A 57 -7.69 -1.26 22.53
CA PHE A 57 -8.68 -1.50 23.58
C PHE A 57 -8.22 -1.08 24.97
N ARG A 58 -7.21 -0.22 25.08
CA ARG A 58 -6.96 0.43 26.36
C ARG A 58 -8.18 1.27 26.72
N ASP A 59 -8.93 0.79 27.72
CA ASP A 59 -9.82 1.61 28.55
C ASP A 59 -8.95 2.52 29.43
N ASP A 60 -8.09 3.33 28.79
CA ASP A 60 -7.48 4.45 29.45
C ASP A 60 -8.62 5.47 29.65
N ASP A 61 -9.18 5.47 30.85
CA ASP A 61 -10.21 6.39 31.34
C ASP A 61 -9.75 7.87 31.30
N ASP A 62 -8.54 8.14 30.80
CA ASP A 62 -8.00 9.48 30.61
C ASP A 62 -8.58 10.20 29.38
N GLY A 63 -9.27 9.49 28.48
CA GLY A 63 -9.89 10.06 27.29
C GLY A 63 -8.90 10.61 26.26
N THR A 64 -7.61 10.29 26.37
CA THR A 64 -6.54 10.83 25.51
C THR A 64 -6.10 9.87 24.41
N SER A 65 -6.28 8.56 24.59
CA SER A 65 -5.94 7.57 23.57
C SER A 65 -7.00 7.55 22.44
N PRO A 66 -6.62 7.76 21.17
CA PRO A 66 -7.57 7.75 20.06
C PRO A 66 -8.16 6.34 19.89
N ARG A 67 -9.46 6.19 20.14
CA ARG A 67 -10.19 4.95 19.85
C ARG A 67 -10.29 4.79 18.33
N ILE A 68 -9.61 3.79 17.78
CA ILE A 68 -9.78 3.41 16.37
C ILE A 68 -11.18 2.84 16.20
N ASP A 69 -11.87 3.27 15.14
CA ASP A 69 -13.16 2.70 14.76
C ASP A 69 -13.02 1.18 14.54
N PRO A 70 -13.78 0.31 15.26
CA PRO A 70 -13.73 -1.13 15.07
C PRO A 70 -13.96 -1.58 13.62
N PHE A 71 -14.76 -0.84 12.84
CA PHE A 71 -14.96 -1.13 11.42
C PHE A 71 -13.72 -0.82 10.58
N LEU A 72 -12.96 0.22 10.95
CA LEU A 72 -11.69 0.53 10.30
C LEU A 72 -10.65 -0.54 10.63
N ALA A 73 -10.55 -0.96 11.89
CA ALA A 73 -9.66 -2.03 12.30
C ALA A 73 -9.96 -3.32 11.50
N LEU A 74 -11.24 -3.72 11.41
CA LEU A 74 -11.63 -4.88 10.60
C LEU A 74 -11.25 -4.71 9.12
N ALA A 75 -11.47 -3.52 8.54
CA ALA A 75 -11.11 -3.24 7.15
C ALA A 75 -9.59 -3.30 6.91
N MET A 76 -8.77 -2.83 7.86
CA MET A 76 -7.31 -2.94 7.82
C MET A 76 -6.85 -4.40 7.87
N GLU A 77 -7.39 -5.18 8.81
CA GLU A 77 -7.11 -6.61 8.93
C GLU A 77 -7.48 -7.38 7.65
N GLU A 78 -8.70 -7.20 7.14
CA GLU A 78 -9.13 -7.86 5.90
C GLU A 78 -8.26 -7.48 4.71
N SER A 79 -7.93 -6.19 4.57
CA SER A 79 -7.08 -5.68 3.50
C SER A 79 -5.68 -6.29 3.57
N LEU A 80 -5.12 -6.40 4.77
CA LEU A 80 -3.80 -6.97 4.98
C LEU A 80 -3.78 -8.49 4.73
N VAL A 81 -4.82 -9.23 5.14
CA VAL A 81 -4.93 -10.66 4.82
C VAL A 81 -5.01 -10.86 3.30
N LYS A 82 -5.82 -10.06 2.60
CA LYS A 82 -5.99 -10.16 1.13
C LYS A 82 -4.69 -9.90 0.39
N ILE A 83 -3.96 -8.83 0.74
CA ILE A 83 -2.69 -8.51 0.08
C ILE A 83 -1.61 -9.55 0.37
N GLN A 84 -1.59 -10.12 1.58
CA GLN A 84 -0.65 -11.18 1.95
C GLN A 84 -0.92 -12.49 1.21
N ILE A 85 -2.20 -12.86 1.01
CA ILE A 85 -2.58 -13.97 0.12
C ILE A 85 -2.12 -13.67 -1.31
N LEU A 86 -2.33 -12.44 -1.79
CA LEU A 86 -1.91 -12.05 -3.14
C LEU A 86 -0.38 -12.16 -3.32
N MET A 87 0.40 -11.70 -2.34
CA MET A 87 1.86 -11.87 -2.31
C MET A 87 2.24 -13.36 -2.27
N ALA A 88 1.70 -14.13 -1.34
CA ALA A 88 2.04 -15.56 -1.17
C ALA A 88 1.64 -16.44 -2.38
N THR A 89 0.50 -16.17 -3.01
CA THR A 89 0.05 -16.91 -4.20
C THR A 89 0.91 -16.64 -5.43
N THR A 90 1.71 -15.57 -5.40
CA THR A 90 2.74 -15.32 -6.42
C THR A 90 4.05 -16.07 -6.14
N THR A 91 4.29 -16.54 -4.91
CA THR A 91 5.42 -17.46 -4.60
C THR A 91 5.09 -18.93 -4.77
N GLU A 92 3.90 -19.36 -4.35
CA GLU A 92 3.53 -20.78 -4.31
C GLU A 92 2.73 -21.15 -5.56
N THR A 93 3.44 -21.51 -6.64
CA THR A 93 3.09 -22.58 -7.62
C THR A 93 3.88 -22.40 -8.92
N ALA A 94 5.20 -22.58 -8.85
CA ALA A 94 6.01 -22.97 -10.02
C ALA A 94 5.73 -24.45 -10.39
N ASN A 95 4.46 -24.83 -10.59
CA ASN A 95 4.11 -26.11 -11.21
C ASN A 95 3.58 -25.86 -12.63
N PRO A 96 4.47 -25.77 -13.64
CA PRO A 96 4.19 -25.26 -15.00
C PRO A 96 3.03 -25.93 -15.75
N LYS A 97 2.51 -27.05 -15.23
CA LYS A 97 1.57 -27.92 -15.94
C LYS A 97 0.09 -27.58 -15.73
N SER A 98 -0.27 -26.68 -14.81
CA SER A 98 -1.68 -26.20 -14.66
C SER A 98 -1.94 -24.84 -15.32
N TYR A 99 -1.05 -24.39 -16.21
CA TYR A 99 -0.98 -23.00 -16.71
C TYR A 99 -1.92 -22.69 -17.89
N TYR A 100 -2.85 -23.56 -18.23
CA TYR A 100 -3.93 -23.22 -19.17
C TYR A 100 -4.96 -22.32 -18.44
N GLY A 101 -4.80 -21.01 -18.60
CA GLY A 101 -5.70 -19.99 -18.02
C GLY A 101 -5.06 -19.12 -16.95
N LEU A 102 -3.81 -18.64 -17.16
CA LEU A 102 -3.25 -17.60 -16.30
C LEU A 102 -4.24 -16.42 -16.24
N SER A 103 -4.73 -16.10 -15.05
CA SER A 103 -5.41 -14.82 -14.84
C SER A 103 -4.48 -13.71 -15.31
N SER A 104 -5.05 -12.65 -15.88
CA SER A 104 -4.32 -11.48 -16.36
C SER A 104 -3.34 -10.95 -15.29
N TRP A 105 -3.71 -11.03 -14.02
CA TRP A 105 -2.84 -10.78 -12.87
C TRP A 105 -1.54 -11.61 -12.84
N LYS A 106 -1.62 -12.93 -12.94
CA LYS A 106 -0.42 -13.78 -12.84
C LYS A 106 0.56 -13.53 -13.98
N LYS A 107 0.03 -13.20 -15.17
CA LYS A 107 0.87 -12.76 -16.30
C LYS A 107 1.57 -11.46 -15.95
N LEU A 108 0.84 -10.45 -15.48
CA LEU A 108 1.42 -9.16 -15.09
C LEU A 108 2.50 -9.30 -14.01
N TRP A 109 2.25 -10.09 -12.96
CA TRP A 109 3.25 -10.35 -11.92
C TRP A 109 4.50 -11.04 -12.49
N LYS A 110 4.32 -12.05 -13.36
CA LYS A 110 5.45 -12.71 -14.00
C LYS A 110 6.26 -11.72 -14.84
N ASP A 111 5.60 -10.87 -15.62
CA ASP A 111 6.25 -9.82 -16.37
C ASP A 111 7.07 -8.92 -15.41
N CYS A 112 6.51 -8.49 -14.27
CA CYS A 112 7.25 -7.70 -13.26
C CYS A 112 8.52 -8.41 -12.74
N CYS A 113 8.48 -9.73 -12.52
CA CYS A 113 9.65 -10.51 -12.09
C CYS A 113 10.78 -10.54 -13.12
N GLU A 114 10.46 -10.39 -14.42
CA GLU A 114 11.43 -10.45 -15.51
C GLU A 114 11.91 -9.04 -15.93
N LEU A 115 11.07 -8.02 -15.80
CA LEU A 115 11.35 -6.65 -16.27
C LEU A 115 12.39 -5.90 -15.41
N VAL A 116 12.53 -6.24 -14.13
CA VAL A 116 13.41 -5.53 -13.20
C VAL A 116 14.17 -6.46 -12.28
N GLN A 117 15.29 -5.98 -11.74
CA GLN A 117 16.08 -6.66 -10.71
C GLN A 117 16.47 -5.69 -9.60
N VAL A 118 16.67 -6.23 -8.40
CA VAL A 118 17.23 -5.48 -7.28
C VAL A 118 18.74 -5.67 -7.28
N ASP A 119 19.49 -4.58 -7.32
CA ASP A 119 20.96 -4.57 -7.32
C ASP A 119 21.48 -3.36 -6.52
N GLN A 120 22.79 -3.15 -6.48
CA GLN A 120 23.42 -1.98 -5.88
C GLN A 120 22.97 -0.70 -6.59
N SER A 121 22.45 0.27 -5.84
CA SER A 121 22.03 1.56 -6.38
C SER A 121 23.22 2.34 -6.96
N THR A 122 22.96 3.09 -8.02
CA THR A 122 23.87 4.08 -8.60
C THR A 122 23.99 5.35 -7.75
N VAL A 123 23.09 5.54 -6.78
CA VAL A 123 23.16 6.62 -5.80
C VAL A 123 24.15 6.25 -4.69
N PRO A 124 25.20 7.06 -4.45
CA PRO A 124 26.19 6.77 -3.40
C PRO A 124 25.53 6.57 -2.03
N ASN A 125 25.86 5.46 -1.37
CA ASN A 125 25.36 5.09 -0.04
C ASN A 125 23.85 4.83 0.09
N ALA A 126 23.09 4.77 -1.02
CA ALA A 126 21.66 4.44 -0.95
C ALA A 126 21.37 2.96 -0.65
N GLY A 127 22.38 2.09 -0.79
CA GLY A 127 22.19 0.64 -0.64
C GLY A 127 21.63 0.03 -1.93
N LEU A 128 20.45 -0.56 -1.86
CA LEU A 128 19.84 -1.24 -3.01
C LEU A 128 19.06 -0.26 -3.90
N GLY A 129 18.98 -0.58 -5.19
CA GLY A 129 18.18 0.09 -6.20
C GLY A 129 17.40 -0.91 -7.04
N LEU A 130 16.39 -0.44 -7.75
CA LEU A 130 15.63 -1.24 -8.71
C LEU A 130 16.08 -0.88 -10.13
N LEU A 131 16.65 -1.83 -10.87
CA LEU A 131 17.20 -1.62 -12.21
C LEU A 131 16.35 -2.34 -13.25
N ALA A 132 16.20 -1.74 -14.43
CA ALA A 132 15.53 -2.36 -15.56
C ALA A 132 16.39 -3.48 -16.18
N ASN A 133 15.83 -4.67 -16.40
CA ASN A 133 16.52 -5.77 -17.10
C ASN A 133 16.44 -5.63 -18.62
N THR A 134 15.42 -4.93 -19.11
CA THR A 134 15.12 -4.73 -20.52
C THR A 134 14.73 -3.28 -20.77
N ASN A 135 14.67 -2.87 -22.03
CA ASN A 135 14.06 -1.58 -22.36
C ASN A 135 12.58 -1.62 -21.98
N LEU A 136 12.11 -0.57 -21.31
CA LEU A 136 10.73 -0.44 -20.84
C LEU A 136 10.08 0.75 -21.55
N GLU A 137 8.87 0.54 -22.03
CA GLU A 137 8.04 1.63 -22.55
C GLU A 137 7.49 2.48 -21.40
N GLU A 138 7.10 3.72 -21.72
CA GLU A 138 6.30 4.55 -20.81
C GLU A 138 4.98 3.88 -20.44
N GLY A 139 4.55 4.06 -19.17
CA GLY A 139 3.30 3.52 -18.67
C GLY A 139 3.34 2.01 -18.44
N THR A 140 4.53 1.41 -18.31
CA THR A 140 4.71 -0.01 -17.99
C THR A 140 4.68 -0.19 -16.47
N VAL A 141 3.85 -1.11 -15.97
CA VAL A 141 3.91 -1.59 -14.58
C VAL A 141 5.11 -2.51 -14.43
N VAL A 142 6.04 -2.16 -13.54
CA VAL A 142 7.33 -2.87 -13.41
C VAL A 142 7.45 -3.66 -12.12
N SER A 143 6.71 -3.29 -11.07
CA SER A 143 6.76 -3.93 -9.76
C SER A 143 5.59 -3.46 -8.90
N PHE A 144 5.29 -4.20 -7.83
CA PHE A 144 4.34 -3.82 -6.79
C PHE A 144 5.03 -3.44 -5.48
N TYR A 145 4.36 -2.58 -4.71
CA TYR A 145 4.82 -2.22 -3.36
C TYR A 145 4.42 -3.32 -2.37
N PRO A 146 5.37 -3.94 -1.64
CA PRO A 146 5.01 -4.93 -0.64
C PRO A 146 4.26 -4.26 0.52
N VAL A 147 3.40 -5.02 1.19
CA VAL A 147 2.60 -4.51 2.31
C VAL A 147 2.75 -5.45 3.49
N HIS A 148 3.68 -5.15 4.40
CA HIS A 148 3.89 -5.92 5.63
C HIS A 148 3.07 -5.39 6.80
N GLY A 149 2.68 -4.11 6.75
CA GLY A 149 1.76 -3.51 7.69
C GLY A 149 0.85 -2.48 7.05
N ILE A 150 -0.33 -2.29 7.65
CA ILE A 150 -1.24 -1.18 7.35
C ILE A 150 -1.41 -0.39 8.65
N GLY A 151 -1.27 0.93 8.55
CA GLY A 151 -1.42 1.79 9.71
C GLY A 151 -2.23 3.05 9.44
N MET A 152 -2.43 3.81 10.52
CA MET A 152 -3.11 5.09 10.51
C MET A 152 -2.34 6.09 11.36
N ASP A 153 -2.06 7.27 10.79
CA ASP A 153 -1.51 8.39 11.52
C ASP A 153 -2.64 9.20 12.18
N HIS A 154 -2.58 9.33 13.50
CA HIS A 154 -3.42 10.25 14.26
C HIS A 154 -2.68 11.55 14.51
N THR A 155 -3.18 12.66 13.94
CA THR A 155 -2.69 13.99 14.30
C THR A 155 -3.51 14.54 15.47
N SER A 156 -3.29 14.03 16.67
CA SER A 156 -3.75 14.71 17.89
C SER A 156 -2.72 15.80 18.27
N THR A 157 -3.17 16.80 19.03
CA THR A 157 -2.50 18.08 19.31
C THR A 157 -1.16 17.93 20.05
N GLY A 158 -0.11 17.50 19.37
CA GLY A 158 1.25 17.47 19.91
C GLY A 158 2.17 16.34 19.43
N GLY A 159 1.66 15.38 18.64
CA GLY A 159 2.47 14.28 18.11
C GLY A 159 1.71 13.41 17.11
N THR A 160 2.43 12.67 16.28
CA THR A 160 1.84 11.66 15.39
C THR A 160 1.93 10.31 16.09
N THR A 161 0.82 9.84 16.67
CA THR A 161 0.71 8.44 17.08
C THR A 161 0.27 7.63 15.87
N ALA A 162 1.05 6.61 15.53
CA ALA A 162 0.75 5.69 14.43
C ALA A 162 0.34 4.34 15.03
N ALA A 163 -0.87 3.88 14.70
CA ALA A 163 -1.26 2.50 14.96
C ALA A 163 -1.01 1.69 13.69
N ILE A 164 -0.39 0.51 13.82
CA ILE A 164 -0.04 -0.35 12.69
C ILE A 164 -0.36 -1.81 13.03
N ALA A 165 -0.94 -2.49 12.04
CA ALA A 165 -1.32 -3.90 12.13
C ALA A 165 -0.50 -4.73 11.15
N SER A 166 -0.07 -5.91 11.59
CA SER A 166 0.54 -6.95 10.76
C SER A 166 -0.15 -8.32 10.90
N THR A 167 0.04 -9.21 9.90
CA THR A 167 -0.52 -10.58 9.90
C THR A 167 0.36 -11.59 10.63
N ASN A 168 1.59 -11.23 10.98
CA ASN A 168 2.51 -12.13 11.65
C ASN A 168 3.32 -11.41 12.73
N ASP A 169 3.77 -12.20 13.71
CA ASP A 169 4.41 -11.67 14.92
C ASP A 169 5.75 -10.99 14.61
N VAL A 170 6.51 -11.46 13.61
CA VAL A 170 7.83 -10.89 13.26
C VAL A 170 7.71 -9.46 12.74
N ASP A 171 6.75 -9.22 11.84
CA ASP A 171 6.51 -7.88 11.31
C ASP A 171 5.85 -6.97 12.36
N GLN A 172 4.95 -7.50 13.18
CA GLN A 172 4.37 -6.74 14.28
C GLN A 172 5.44 -6.28 15.28
N ASP A 173 6.35 -7.17 15.69
CA ASP A 173 7.46 -6.86 16.60
C ASP A 173 8.39 -5.79 15.98
N PHE A 174 8.64 -5.85 14.67
CA PHE A 174 9.41 -4.82 13.97
C PHE A 174 8.72 -3.46 14.07
N PHE A 175 7.41 -3.39 13.76
CA PHE A 175 6.69 -2.12 13.77
C PHE A 175 6.43 -1.57 15.17
N ASP A 176 6.29 -2.43 16.18
CA ASP A 176 6.14 -2.03 17.58
C ASP A 176 7.45 -1.44 18.15
N THR A 177 8.61 -1.89 17.66
CA THR A 177 9.93 -1.43 18.13
C THR A 177 10.49 -0.22 17.36
N GLN A 178 10.00 0.05 16.15
CA GLN A 178 10.49 1.10 15.24
C GLN A 178 9.77 2.47 15.39
N GLN A 179 9.09 2.73 16.51
CA GLN A 179 8.34 3.98 16.68
C GLN A 179 9.24 5.25 16.69
N ASP A 180 10.54 5.10 16.92
CA ASP A 180 11.49 6.20 17.02
C ASP A 180 12.29 6.41 15.71
N GLN A 181 11.80 7.36 14.92
CA GLN A 181 12.51 8.19 13.93
C GLN A 181 13.01 7.56 12.61
N ASP A 182 13.68 6.41 12.61
CA ASP A 182 14.28 5.85 11.37
C ASP A 182 13.37 4.86 10.62
N GLY A 183 12.29 4.38 11.27
CA GLY A 183 11.44 3.29 10.78
C GLY A 183 10.43 3.66 9.70
N ARG A 184 10.31 4.94 9.32
CA ARG A 184 9.26 5.42 8.39
C ARG A 184 9.72 5.54 6.94
N ASN A 185 10.93 5.06 6.63
CA ASN A 185 11.55 5.22 5.31
C ASN A 185 10.79 4.52 4.18
N TYR A 186 9.95 3.51 4.51
CA TYR A 186 9.17 2.73 3.54
C TYR A 186 7.66 2.94 3.68
N ARG A 187 7.24 4.01 4.35
CA ARG A 187 5.84 4.33 4.51
C ARG A 187 5.27 4.95 3.24
N GLN A 188 4.16 4.41 2.74
CA GLN A 188 3.38 5.01 1.65
C GLN A 188 1.99 5.39 2.13
N CYS A 189 1.66 6.68 2.03
CA CYS A 189 0.31 7.16 2.37
C CYS A 189 -0.70 6.76 1.29
N LEU A 190 -1.82 6.19 1.72
CA LEU A 190 -2.90 5.78 0.83
C LEU A 190 -3.75 6.99 0.44
N LEU A 191 -3.89 7.22 -0.87
CA LEU A 191 -4.74 8.29 -1.43
C LEU A 191 -6.23 7.91 -1.46
N ARG A 192 -6.55 6.64 -1.21
CA ARG A 192 -7.91 6.08 -1.27
C ARG A 192 -8.21 5.36 0.04
N PRO A 193 -9.48 5.37 0.49
CA PRO A 193 -9.88 4.59 1.65
C PRO A 193 -9.82 3.08 1.33
N LEU A 194 -9.72 2.25 2.37
CA LEU A 194 -9.72 0.79 2.23
C LEU A 194 -11.01 0.28 1.61
N THR A 195 -10.92 -0.84 0.90
CA THR A 195 -12.09 -1.48 0.26
C THR A 195 -13.16 -1.79 1.31
N GLY A 196 -14.39 -1.31 1.08
CA GLY A 196 -15.52 -1.52 2.00
C GLY A 196 -15.64 -0.52 3.14
N TYR A 197 -14.69 0.40 3.30
CA TYR A 197 -14.72 1.45 4.31
C TYR A 197 -14.84 2.83 3.65
N SER A 198 -16.04 3.40 3.65
CA SER A 198 -16.34 4.67 2.96
C SER A 198 -16.49 5.86 3.92
N THR A 199 -16.02 5.76 5.16
CA THR A 199 -16.10 6.93 6.02
C THR A 199 -15.09 7.95 5.54
N THR A 200 -15.53 9.20 5.52
CA THR A 200 -14.64 10.35 5.61
C THR A 200 -13.79 10.16 6.86
N ILE A 201 -12.67 9.47 6.71
CA ILE A 201 -11.50 9.58 7.59
C ILE A 201 -11.45 11.06 7.97
N ARG A 202 -11.56 11.39 9.26
CA ARG A 202 -12.08 12.68 9.73
C ARG A 202 -11.12 13.84 9.42
N GLY A 203 -10.95 14.19 8.14
CA GLY A 203 -10.06 15.20 7.56
C GLY A 203 -8.58 15.13 7.92
N LYS A 204 -8.20 14.38 8.95
CA LYS A 204 -6.92 14.51 9.66
C LYS A 204 -6.15 13.20 9.75
N GLU A 205 -6.83 12.06 9.73
CA GLU A 205 -6.14 10.78 9.80
C GLU A 205 -5.69 10.40 8.39
N LYS A 206 -4.52 9.75 8.29
CA LYS A 206 -3.97 9.27 7.03
C LYS A 206 -3.68 7.79 7.16
N LEU A 207 -4.28 6.99 6.29
CA LEU A 207 -3.92 5.59 6.18
C LEU A 207 -2.61 5.45 5.42
N PHE A 208 -1.82 4.45 5.80
CA PHE A 208 -0.58 4.15 5.12
C PHE A 208 -0.33 2.64 5.09
N ILE A 209 0.50 2.22 4.14
CA ILE A 209 1.16 0.91 4.13
C ILE A 209 2.63 1.07 4.50
N ASP A 210 3.20 0.02 5.05
CA ASP A 210 4.60 0.00 5.46
C ASP A 210 5.26 -1.36 5.16
N VAL A 211 6.58 -1.33 5.08
CA VAL A 211 7.43 -2.48 4.72
C VAL A 211 8.42 -2.73 5.83
N ASN A 212 8.45 -3.97 6.33
CA ASN A 212 9.58 -4.46 7.09
C ASN A 212 10.77 -4.76 6.13
N PRO A 213 11.85 -3.96 6.12
CA PRO A 213 13.00 -4.15 5.22
C PRO A 213 13.88 -5.34 5.62
N HIS A 214 13.67 -5.94 6.81
CA HIS A 214 14.37 -7.17 7.21
C HIS A 214 13.82 -8.42 6.52
N ARG A 215 12.68 -8.28 5.80
CA ARG A 215 12.16 -9.34 4.95
C ARG A 215 13.05 -9.54 3.74
N SER A 216 13.15 -10.78 3.28
CA SER A 216 13.73 -11.08 1.99
C SER A 216 12.92 -10.38 0.89
N VAL A 217 13.62 -9.77 -0.07
CA VAL A 217 13.01 -9.21 -1.27
C VAL A 217 12.19 -10.29 -1.99
N HIS A 218 10.94 -9.97 -2.30
CA HIS A 218 10.05 -10.87 -3.00
C HIS A 218 9.96 -10.48 -4.48
N PRO A 219 10.21 -11.41 -5.43
CA PRO A 219 10.12 -11.10 -6.86
C PRO A 219 8.76 -10.51 -7.25
N GLY A 220 8.78 -9.45 -8.05
CA GLY A 220 7.60 -8.68 -8.46
C GLY A 220 7.05 -7.73 -7.38
N TRP A 221 7.55 -7.79 -6.15
CA TRP A 221 7.15 -6.94 -5.01
C TRP A 221 8.35 -6.14 -4.48
N THR A 222 9.06 -5.47 -5.39
CA THR A 222 10.37 -4.86 -5.15
C THR A 222 10.32 -3.32 -5.21
N SER A 223 9.13 -2.72 -5.25
CA SER A 223 8.98 -1.27 -5.42
C SER A 223 9.49 -0.44 -4.25
N HIS A 224 9.70 -1.07 -3.09
CA HIS A 224 10.33 -0.44 -1.93
C HIS A 224 11.84 -0.20 -2.13
N CYS A 225 12.45 -0.80 -3.16
CA CYS A 225 13.85 -0.56 -3.55
C CYS A 225 13.99 0.58 -4.59
N VAL A 226 12.90 1.26 -4.96
CA VAL A 226 12.95 2.43 -5.86
C VAL A 226 13.43 3.63 -5.06
N ASN A 227 14.56 4.22 -5.47
CA ASN A 227 15.15 5.38 -4.81
C ASN A 227 14.54 6.71 -5.29
N ASP A 228 14.76 7.77 -4.52
CA ASP A 228 14.53 9.14 -4.99
C ASP A 228 15.62 9.52 -6.03
N GLY A 229 15.26 10.27 -7.06
CA GLY A 229 16.21 10.81 -8.04
C GLY A 229 17.21 11.81 -7.42
N ALA A 230 16.84 12.46 -6.32
CA ALA A 230 17.72 13.36 -5.58
C ALA A 230 17.48 13.30 -4.06
N THR A 231 18.37 13.91 -3.30
CA THR A 231 18.27 13.98 -1.83
C THR A 231 18.46 15.42 -1.37
N ILE A 232 17.83 15.82 -0.26
CA ILE A 232 18.13 17.10 0.39
C ILE A 232 19.21 16.85 1.46
N LEU A 233 20.39 17.43 1.28
CA LEU A 233 21.46 17.30 2.27
C LEU A 233 21.20 18.22 3.47
N PRO A 234 21.35 17.72 4.71
CA PRO A 234 21.26 18.54 5.91
C PRO A 234 22.31 19.67 5.88
N GLN A 235 21.94 20.86 6.34
CA GLN A 235 22.83 22.01 6.43
C GLN A 235 22.85 22.58 7.85
N PRO A 236 23.99 23.11 8.33
CA PRO A 236 24.08 23.65 9.69
C PRO A 236 23.10 24.78 9.99
N GLN A 237 22.71 25.55 8.97
CA GLN A 237 21.79 26.69 9.10
C GLN A 237 20.31 26.30 8.88
N GLY A 238 20.02 25.00 8.77
CA GLY A 238 18.72 24.49 8.36
C GLY A 238 18.45 24.66 6.86
N TYR A 239 17.29 24.19 6.44
CA TYR A 239 16.90 24.15 5.05
C TYR A 239 16.41 25.49 4.52
N GLN A 240 16.87 25.85 3.31
CA GLN A 240 16.43 27.03 2.56
C GLN A 240 15.52 26.64 1.40
N GLU A 241 14.63 27.54 0.97
CA GLU A 241 13.67 27.27 -0.12
C GLU A 241 14.39 26.87 -1.41
N GLU A 242 15.47 27.59 -1.77
CA GLU A 242 16.29 27.31 -2.95
C GLU A 242 16.83 25.87 -2.97
N GLN A 243 17.19 25.30 -1.82
CA GLN A 243 17.69 23.93 -1.72
C GLN A 243 16.59 22.90 -1.99
N VAL A 244 15.39 23.16 -1.48
CA VAL A 244 14.23 22.29 -1.73
C VAL A 244 13.78 22.38 -3.19
N LEU A 245 13.83 23.57 -3.79
CA LEU A 245 13.54 23.76 -5.21
C LEU A 245 14.57 23.05 -6.09
N THR A 246 15.86 23.19 -5.77
CA THR A 246 16.95 22.47 -6.45
C THR A 246 16.76 20.96 -6.36
N TYR A 247 16.36 20.46 -5.19
CA TYR A 247 16.01 19.05 -5.00
C TYR A 247 14.89 18.60 -5.94
N TYR A 248 13.78 19.36 -6.01
CA TYR A 248 12.66 19.01 -6.88
C TYR A 248 13.08 19.00 -8.34
N GLU A 249 13.83 20.00 -8.79
CA GLU A 249 14.36 20.05 -10.16
C GLU A 249 15.18 18.80 -10.48
N GLN A 250 16.15 18.45 -9.63
CA GLN A 250 17.03 17.30 -9.83
C GLN A 250 16.29 15.96 -9.76
N SER A 251 15.38 15.81 -8.79
CA SER A 251 14.58 14.58 -8.61
C SER A 251 13.65 14.37 -9.81
N LEU A 252 12.91 15.39 -10.21
CA LEU A 252 11.99 15.34 -11.35
C LEU A 252 12.71 15.14 -12.69
N GLN A 253 13.92 15.69 -12.86
CA GLN A 253 14.72 15.47 -14.06
C GLN A 253 15.14 14.00 -14.22
N LYS A 254 15.45 13.32 -13.12
CA LYS A 254 15.86 11.90 -13.12
C LYS A 254 14.68 10.94 -13.04
N GLN A 255 13.56 11.40 -12.50
CA GLN A 255 12.35 10.60 -12.32
C GLN A 255 11.98 9.90 -13.62
N ASN A 256 11.87 8.58 -13.53
CA ASN A 256 11.46 7.72 -14.63
C ASN A 256 10.37 6.73 -14.23
N CYS A 257 9.93 6.76 -12.96
CA CYS A 257 8.77 6.04 -12.48
C CYS A 257 8.01 6.77 -11.35
N VAL A 258 6.78 6.31 -11.11
CA VAL A 258 5.92 6.77 -10.02
C VAL A 258 5.17 5.58 -9.42
N GLN A 259 4.89 5.65 -8.12
CA GLN A 259 4.06 4.68 -7.43
C GLN A 259 2.62 5.15 -7.42
N ILE A 260 1.69 4.30 -7.86
CA ILE A 260 0.27 4.64 -7.99
C ILE A 260 -0.61 3.55 -7.38
N PRO A 261 -1.82 3.89 -6.90
CA PRO A 261 -2.83 2.89 -6.58
C PRO A 261 -3.14 2.02 -7.81
N PHE A 262 -3.17 0.71 -7.63
CA PHE A 262 -3.42 -0.25 -8.72
C PHE A 262 -4.34 -1.36 -8.23
N GLY A 263 -5.58 -1.40 -8.70
CA GLY A 263 -6.58 -2.36 -8.22
C GLY A 263 -7.24 -1.97 -6.89
N PRO A 264 -7.66 -2.97 -6.08
CA PRO A 264 -8.24 -2.76 -4.76
C PRO A 264 -7.19 -2.25 -3.77
N VAL A 265 -7.61 -1.34 -2.88
CA VAL A 265 -6.73 -0.81 -1.83
C VAL A 265 -6.38 -1.95 -0.86
N PRO A 266 -5.09 -2.12 -0.48
CA PRO A 266 -4.01 -1.14 -0.55
C PRO A 266 -2.96 -1.41 -1.64
N LEU A 267 -3.30 -2.15 -2.71
CA LEU A 267 -2.34 -2.51 -3.76
C LEU A 267 -1.82 -1.24 -4.48
N MET A 268 -0.50 -1.14 -4.57
CA MET A 268 0.22 -0.08 -5.27
C MET A 268 1.21 -0.68 -6.27
N ALA A 269 1.31 -0.05 -7.43
CA ALA A 269 2.23 -0.42 -8.50
C ALA A 269 3.23 0.69 -8.79
N THR A 270 4.47 0.33 -9.12
CA THR A 270 5.44 1.24 -9.74
C THR A 270 5.26 1.19 -11.25
N VAL A 271 5.15 2.37 -11.86
CA VAL A 271 4.90 2.54 -13.28
C VAL A 271 5.91 3.51 -13.86
N THR A 272 6.47 3.18 -15.02
CA THR A 272 7.37 4.07 -15.76
C THR A 272 6.64 5.33 -16.23
N THR A 273 7.26 6.50 -16.07
CA THR A 273 6.74 7.81 -16.51
C THR A 273 7.31 8.24 -17.86
N ARG A 274 8.30 7.51 -18.37
CA ARG A 274 8.92 7.64 -19.69
C ARG A 274 9.48 6.29 -20.12
N ALA A 275 10.07 6.22 -21.31
CA ALA A 275 10.90 5.06 -21.67
C ALA A 275 12.13 4.96 -20.75
N VAL A 276 12.52 3.74 -20.41
CA VAL A 276 13.66 3.41 -19.53
C VAL A 276 14.52 2.39 -20.25
N ASP A 277 15.83 2.65 -20.33
CA ASP A 277 16.76 1.75 -21.01
C ASP A 277 17.13 0.55 -20.13
N ALA A 278 17.49 -0.58 -20.74
CA ALA A 278 18.02 -1.73 -20.01
C ALA A 278 19.27 -1.34 -19.20
N GLY A 279 19.31 -1.74 -17.94
CA GLY A 279 20.35 -1.40 -16.97
C GLY A 279 20.15 -0.04 -16.27
N GLU A 280 19.19 0.78 -16.71
CA GLU A 280 18.89 2.04 -16.05
C GLU A 280 18.20 1.80 -14.69
N GLU A 281 18.61 2.56 -13.66
CA GLU A 281 17.95 2.54 -12.35
C GLU A 281 16.62 3.31 -12.39
N LEU A 282 15.62 2.76 -11.73
CA LEU A 282 14.30 3.36 -11.57
C LEU A 282 14.30 4.35 -10.41
N PHE A 283 13.96 5.60 -10.71
CA PHE A 283 13.88 6.70 -9.77
C PHE A 283 12.47 7.27 -9.70
N THR A 284 12.06 7.62 -8.48
CA THR A 284 10.85 8.39 -8.21
C THR A 284 11.18 9.70 -7.50
N CYS A 285 10.17 10.50 -7.17
CA CYS A 285 10.32 11.70 -6.35
C CYS A 285 9.55 11.48 -5.04
N TYR A 286 10.25 11.37 -3.90
CA TYR A 286 9.58 11.20 -2.60
C TYR A 286 8.91 12.47 -2.11
N GLY A 287 9.36 13.63 -2.61
CA GLY A 287 8.93 14.94 -2.21
C GLY A 287 9.62 15.46 -0.94
N ALA A 288 9.60 16.77 -0.76
CA ALA A 288 10.26 17.43 0.36
C ALA A 288 9.69 17.04 1.73
N ALA A 289 8.42 16.62 1.79
CA ALA A 289 7.80 16.16 3.02
C ALA A 289 8.45 14.88 3.59
N TYR A 290 9.16 14.11 2.76
CA TYR A 290 9.96 12.97 3.21
C TYR A 290 11.30 13.45 3.81
N TRP A 291 12.02 14.32 3.11
CA TRP A 291 13.38 14.72 3.48
C TRP A 291 13.48 15.73 4.62
N LEU A 292 12.52 16.65 4.72
CA LEU A 292 12.58 17.76 5.66
C LEU A 292 12.38 17.34 7.14
N PRO A 293 11.46 16.43 7.50
CA PRO A 293 11.27 16.02 8.89
C PRO A 293 12.45 15.26 9.51
N VAL A 294 13.34 14.69 8.70
CA VAL A 294 14.46 13.85 9.18
C VAL A 294 15.50 14.69 9.92
N VAL A 295 15.65 15.98 9.60
CA VAL A 295 16.72 16.85 10.16
C VAL A 295 16.34 18.33 10.30
N GLY A 296 15.10 18.71 9.99
CA GLY A 296 14.64 20.10 10.02
C GLY A 296 14.04 20.55 11.35
N ASP A 297 14.10 21.86 11.63
CA ASP A 297 13.34 22.46 12.74
C ASP A 297 11.83 22.29 12.50
N PRO A 298 11.09 21.62 13.42
CA PRO A 298 9.66 21.35 13.26
C PRO A 298 8.80 22.61 13.12
N ASN A 299 9.29 23.79 13.53
CA ASN A 299 8.60 25.07 13.35
C ASN A 299 8.87 25.72 11.99
N HIS A 300 9.98 25.36 11.33
CA HIS A 300 10.41 25.92 10.05
C HIS A 300 9.90 25.09 8.88
N VAL A 301 9.92 23.76 8.99
CA VAL A 301 9.49 22.84 7.91
C VAL A 301 8.09 23.14 7.37
N PRO A 302 7.04 23.37 8.20
CA PRO A 302 5.71 23.70 7.69
C PRO A 302 5.68 25.00 6.88
N LYS A 303 6.45 26.02 7.27
CA LYS A 303 6.52 27.30 6.55
C LYS A 303 7.20 27.12 5.20
N LEU A 304 8.26 26.32 5.17
CA LEU A 304 9.00 26.02 3.95
C LEU A 304 8.11 25.27 2.95
N LEU A 305 7.43 24.20 3.39
CA LEU A 305 6.49 23.43 2.56
C LEU A 305 5.30 24.26 2.05
N ALA A 306 4.96 25.35 2.75
CA ALA A 306 3.91 26.28 2.33
C ALA A 306 4.39 27.38 1.36
N SER A 307 5.68 27.42 1.01
CA SER A 307 6.19 28.42 0.06
C SER A 307 5.59 28.21 -1.34
N PRO A 308 5.30 29.29 -2.09
CA PRO A 308 4.68 29.17 -3.42
C PRO A 308 5.51 28.35 -4.42
N GLY A 309 6.84 28.46 -4.36
CA GLY A 309 7.73 27.69 -5.22
C GLY A 309 7.61 26.19 -4.96
N ILE A 310 7.67 25.79 -3.68
CA ILE A 310 7.59 24.36 -3.30
C ILE A 310 6.20 23.79 -3.58
N LEU A 311 5.13 24.55 -3.29
CA LEU A 311 3.76 24.14 -3.63
C LEU A 311 3.61 23.89 -5.14
N LYS A 312 4.18 24.76 -5.98
CA LYS A 312 4.17 24.55 -7.44
C LYS A 312 4.87 23.26 -7.85
N SER A 313 5.99 22.90 -7.22
CA SER A 313 6.70 21.64 -7.49
C SER A 313 5.92 20.42 -7.01
N ILE A 314 5.26 20.51 -5.85
CA ILE A 314 4.34 19.47 -5.34
C ILE A 314 3.19 19.25 -6.32
N ASP A 315 2.55 20.33 -6.79
CA ASP A 315 1.44 20.26 -7.73
C ASP A 315 1.88 19.66 -9.07
N HIS A 316 3.10 19.97 -9.54
CA HIS A 316 3.67 19.37 -10.74
C HIS A 316 3.84 17.85 -10.58
N SER A 317 4.45 17.40 -9.48
CA SER A 317 4.61 15.97 -9.17
C SER A 317 3.25 15.24 -9.05
N ALA A 318 2.26 15.89 -8.45
CA ALA A 318 0.90 15.37 -8.37
C ALA A 318 0.20 15.30 -9.74
N CYS A 319 0.51 16.22 -10.66
CA CYS A 319 0.04 16.16 -12.04
C CYS A 319 0.57 14.92 -12.76
N LEU A 320 1.88 14.69 -12.70
CA LEU A 320 2.53 13.51 -13.30
C LEU A 320 1.92 12.21 -12.77
N THR A 321 1.70 12.12 -11.46
CA THR A 321 1.06 10.96 -10.82
C THR A 321 -0.33 10.70 -11.38
N ARG A 322 -1.16 11.75 -11.52
CA ARG A 322 -2.53 11.63 -12.06
C ARG A 322 -2.53 11.20 -13.53
N GLU A 323 -1.62 11.73 -14.33
CA GLU A 323 -1.46 11.35 -15.73
C GLU A 323 -1.05 9.88 -15.87
N SER A 324 -0.12 9.40 -15.03
CA SER A 324 0.28 7.99 -14.99
C SER A 324 -0.89 7.08 -14.58
N ILE A 325 -1.70 7.48 -13.58
CA ILE A 325 -2.91 6.72 -13.21
C ILE A 325 -3.83 6.56 -14.42
N GLN A 326 -4.12 7.63 -15.17
CA GLN A 326 -5.00 7.58 -16.33
C GLN A 326 -4.46 6.67 -17.44
N LYS A 327 -3.15 6.78 -17.76
CA LYS A 327 -2.49 5.94 -18.77
C LYS A 327 -2.54 4.46 -18.39
N VAL A 328 -2.25 4.15 -17.13
CA VAL A 328 -2.19 2.78 -16.63
C VAL A 328 -3.57 2.14 -16.56
N SER A 329 -4.59 2.87 -16.08
CA SER A 329 -5.96 2.37 -16.06
C SER A 329 -6.46 1.99 -17.46
N ALA A 330 -6.08 2.75 -18.49
CA ALA A 330 -6.43 2.41 -19.87
C ALA A 330 -5.66 1.19 -20.41
N ARG A 331 -4.37 1.07 -20.08
CA ARG A 331 -3.50 -0.02 -20.58
C ARG A 331 -3.78 -1.37 -19.91
N TYR A 332 -4.10 -1.36 -18.63
CA TYR A 332 -4.19 -2.56 -17.78
C TYR A 332 -5.59 -2.87 -17.26
N ASP A 333 -6.65 -2.41 -17.94
CA ASP A 333 -8.05 -2.60 -17.52
C ASP A 333 -8.39 -4.10 -17.27
N LYS A 334 -7.86 -4.99 -18.12
CA LYS A 334 -8.10 -6.45 -17.98
C LYS A 334 -7.36 -7.06 -16.79
N GLU A 335 -6.13 -6.64 -16.55
CA GLU A 335 -5.33 -7.03 -15.39
C GLU A 335 -5.99 -6.51 -14.12
N TRP A 336 -6.45 -5.26 -14.13
CA TRP A 336 -7.17 -4.64 -13.03
C TRP A 336 -8.42 -5.42 -12.65
N ALA A 337 -9.29 -5.72 -13.63
CA ALA A 337 -10.50 -6.52 -13.40
C ALA A 337 -10.17 -7.92 -12.86
N GLY A 338 -9.13 -8.56 -13.38
CA GLY A 338 -8.68 -9.87 -12.89
C GLY A 338 -8.14 -9.85 -11.46
N ILE A 339 -7.51 -8.75 -11.05
CA ILE A 339 -7.10 -8.54 -9.65
C ILE A 339 -8.31 -8.37 -8.77
N GLU A 340 -9.27 -7.52 -9.15
CA GLU A 340 -10.49 -7.31 -8.37
C GLU A 340 -11.26 -8.62 -8.16
N GLU A 341 -11.41 -9.43 -9.21
CA GLU A 341 -12.01 -10.75 -9.11
C GLU A 341 -11.24 -11.66 -8.15
N SER A 342 -9.90 -11.71 -8.28
CA SER A 342 -9.04 -12.53 -7.41
C SER A 342 -9.10 -12.09 -5.95
N PHE A 343 -9.13 -10.78 -5.72
CA PHE A 343 -9.18 -10.16 -4.39
C PHE A 343 -10.52 -10.39 -3.70
N LEU A 344 -11.61 -10.43 -4.49
CA LEU A 344 -12.94 -10.80 -4.01
C LEU A 344 -13.08 -12.30 -3.77
N ALA A 345 -12.53 -13.14 -4.65
CA ALA A 345 -12.64 -14.60 -4.59
C ALA A 345 -11.80 -15.24 -3.47
N ALA A 346 -10.88 -14.50 -2.85
CA ALA A 346 -10.14 -14.95 -1.68
C ALA A 346 -11.04 -15.18 -0.43
N PHE A 347 -12.36 -14.93 -0.52
CA PHE A 347 -13.39 -15.03 0.53
C PHE A 347 -14.71 -15.63 0.01
#